data_AF-A0A2E4NIZ5-F1
#
_entry.id   AF-A0A2E4NIZ5-F1
#
_cell.length_a   1.000
_cell.length_b   1.000
_cell.length_c   1.000
_cell.angle_alpha   90.00
_cell.angle_beta   90.00
_cell.angle_gamma   90.00
#
_symmetry.space_group_name_H-M   'P 1'
#
loop_
_entity.id
_entity.type
_entity.pdbx_description
1 polymer ?
#
loop_
_entity_poly.entity_id
_entity_poly.type
_entity_poly.pdbx_seq_one_letter_code
_entity_poly.pdbx_strand_id
1 'polypeptide(L)' 'MDAQGYKLSHSNAKAAEQIDKAIRAFTLGYGDANAHLSASLEYAPNCTMANLLQLWLRLLSNNSAI' A
#
# COMPACT_ATOMS: atom_id res chain seq x y z
N MET A 1 -16.48 2.34 8.39
CA MET A 1 -16.07 3.62 7.77
C MET A 1 -15.11 3.24 6.68
N ASP A 2 -15.52 3.55 5.47
CA ASP A 2 -15.04 2.90 4.26
C ASP A 2 -14.07 3.88 3.60
N ALA A 3 -13.00 3.39 2.96
CA ALA A 3 -12.04 4.28 2.33
C ALA A 3 -12.79 5.20 1.35
N GLN A 4 -12.76 6.51 1.66
CA GLN A 4 -13.34 7.57 0.82
C GLN A 4 -14.85 7.44 0.53
N GLY A 5 -15.62 6.78 1.39
CA GLY A 5 -17.09 6.74 1.28
C GLY A 5 -17.66 5.70 0.29
N TYR A 6 -16.84 4.77 -0.21
CA TYR A 6 -17.28 3.66 -1.06
C TYR A 6 -17.51 2.39 -0.26
N LYS A 7 -18.63 1.71 -0.50
CA LYS A 7 -18.95 0.43 0.17
C LYS A 7 -17.98 -0.67 -0.27
N LEU A 8 -16.95 -0.91 0.54
CA LEU A 8 -15.94 -1.93 0.28
C LEU A 8 -16.47 -3.32 0.69
N SER A 9 -16.19 -4.34 -0.12
CA SER A 9 -16.26 -5.71 0.36
C SER A 9 -15.26 -5.91 1.51
N HIS A 10 -15.47 -6.90 2.37
CA HIS A 10 -14.59 -7.13 3.53
C HIS A 10 -13.10 -7.31 3.12
N SER A 11 -12.86 -7.92 1.95
CA SER A 11 -11.52 -8.06 1.36
C SER A 11 -10.90 -6.72 0.99
N ASN A 12 -11.69 -5.83 0.37
CA ASN A 12 -11.22 -4.52 -0.06
C ASN A 12 -10.96 -3.59 1.14
N ALA A 13 -11.70 -3.74 2.24
CA ALA A 13 -11.47 -2.98 3.46
C ALA A 13 -10.11 -3.34 4.11
N LYS A 14 -9.75 -4.62 4.15
CA LYS A 14 -8.43 -5.07 4.65
C LYS A 14 -7.28 -4.62 3.77
N ALA A 15 -7.47 -4.66 2.44
CA ALA A 15 -6.49 -4.13 1.50
C ALA A 15 -6.25 -2.62 1.73
N ALA A 16 -7.32 -1.83 1.88
CA ALA A 16 -7.23 -0.41 2.19
C ALA A 16 -6.49 -0.13 3.51
N GLU A 17 -6.79 -0.88 4.57
CA GLU A 17 -6.09 -0.75 5.86
C GLU A 17 -4.58 -1.01 5.73
N GLN A 18 -4.18 -1.99 4.92
CA GLN A 18 -2.77 -2.26 4.66
C GLN A 18 -2.10 -1.15 3.85
N ILE A 19 -2.81 -0.55 2.89
CA ILE A 19 -2.32 0.63 2.16
C ILE A 19 -2.10 1.80 3.13
N ASP A 20 -3.03 2.07 4.05
CA ASP A 20 -2.87 3.13 5.05
C ASP A 20 -1.66 2.89 5.96
N LYS A 21 -1.43 1.63 6.37
CA LYS A 21 -0.22 1.24 7.13
C LYS A 21 1.05 1.45 6.33
N ALA A 22 1.05 1.11 5.03
CA ALA A 22 2.19 1.33 4.15
C ALA A 22 2.52 2.84 4.04
N ILE A 23 1.50 3.69 3.83
CA ILE A 23 1.66 5.14 3.75
C ILE A 23 2.23 5.68 5.06
N ARG A 24 1.71 5.23 6.20
CA ARG A 24 2.21 5.65 7.52
C ARG A 24 3.66 5.23 7.74
N ALA A 25 4.02 4.00 7.38
CA ALA A 25 5.38 3.48 7.54
C ALA A 25 6.38 4.28 6.68
N PHE A 26 6.02 4.56 5.43
CA PHE A 26 6.83 5.39 4.53
C PHE A 26 6.99 6.82 5.07
N THR A 27 5.88 7.46 5.47
CA THR A 27 5.87 8.87 5.92
C THR A 27 6.69 9.08 7.19
N LEU A 28 6.60 8.15 8.14
CA LEU A 28 7.34 8.23 9.40
C LEU A 28 8.80 7.75 9.28
N GLY A 29 9.20 7.21 8.13
CA GLY A 29 10.51 6.56 7.96
C GLY A 29 10.69 5.36 8.89
N TYR A 30 9.59 4.72 9.31
CA TYR A 30 9.58 3.68 10.34
C TYR A 30 8.72 2.50 9.91
N GLY A 31 9.30 1.30 9.92
CA GLY A 31 8.66 0.07 9.48
C GLY A 31 8.90 -0.26 8.01
N ASP A 32 8.27 -1.32 7.51
CA ASP A 32 8.41 -1.81 6.14
C ASP A 32 7.14 -1.50 5.33
N ALA A 33 7.17 -0.40 4.59
CA ALA A 33 6.07 0.00 3.71
C ALA A 33 5.81 -1.05 2.62
N ASN A 34 6.84 -1.73 2.13
CA ASN A 34 6.71 -2.71 1.06
C ASN A 34 6.02 -4.00 1.55
N ALA A 35 6.32 -4.43 2.79
CA ALA A 35 5.63 -5.55 3.43
C ALA A 35 4.12 -5.30 3.57
N HIS A 36 3.72 -4.09 3.97
CA HIS A 36 2.31 -3.72 4.03
C HIS A 36 1.63 -3.72 2.66
N LEU A 37 2.31 -3.27 1.61
CA LEU A 37 1.75 -3.34 0.25
C LEU A 37 1.59 -4.78 -0.25
N SER A 38 2.53 -5.67 0.06
CA SER A 38 2.39 -7.10 -0.25
C SER A 38 1.19 -7.71 0.48
N ALA A 39 1.01 -7.39 1.76
CA ALA A 39 -0.16 -7.82 2.53
C ALA A 39 -1.48 -7.27 1.93
N SER A 40 -1.48 -6.06 1.37
CA SER A 40 -2.65 -5.54 0.64
C SER A 40 -3.02 -6.41 -0.56
N LEU A 41 -2.04 -6.94 -1.29
CA LEU A 41 -2.26 -7.78 -2.48
C LEU A 41 -2.76 -9.18 -2.11
N GLU A 42 -2.44 -9.69 -0.92
CA GLU A 42 -3.03 -10.95 -0.42
C GLU A 42 -4.56 -10.85 -0.25
N TYR A 43 -5.06 -9.69 0.18
CA TYR A 43 -6.50 -9.44 0.29
C TYR A 43 -7.16 -9.00 -1.01
N ALA A 44 -6.43 -8.30 -1.88
CA ALA A 44 -6.92 -7.83 -3.16
C ALA A 44 -5.82 -7.94 -4.23
N PRO A 45 -5.69 -9.11 -4.90
CA PRO A 45 -4.61 -9.36 -5.87
C PRO A 45 -4.58 -8.37 -7.04
N ASN A 46 -5.75 -7.84 -7.40
CA ASN A 46 -5.92 -6.87 -8.48
C ASN A 46 -5.93 -5.41 -7.97
N CYS A 47 -5.40 -5.14 -6.77
CA CYS A 47 -5.34 -3.78 -6.24
C CYS A 47 -4.30 -2.95 -7.01
N THR A 48 -4.77 -2.15 -7.98
CA THR A 48 -3.90 -1.29 -8.80
C THR A 48 -3.08 -0.33 -7.95
N MET A 49 -3.65 0.21 -6.87
CA MET A 49 -2.96 1.14 -5.99
C MET A 49 -1.75 0.49 -5.30
N ALA A 50 -1.91 -0.73 -4.76
CA ALA A 50 -0.82 -1.44 -4.10
C ALA A 50 0.33 -1.74 -5.08
N ASN A 51 0.00 -2.18 -6.31
CA ASN A 51 1.00 -2.42 -7.36
C ASN A 51 1.76 -1.14 -7.76
N LEU A 52 1.06 -0.02 -7.94
CA LEU A 52 1.68 1.26 -8.28
C LEU A 52 2.61 1.77 -7.17
N LEU A 53 2.20 1.66 -5.91
CA LEU A 53 3.01 2.05 -4.76
C LEU A 53 4.28 1.18 -4.63
N GLN A 54 4.20 -0.14 -4.87
CA GLN A 54 5.39 -1.00 -4.88
C GLN A 54 6.36 -0.62 -6.00
N LEU A 55 5.84 -0.33 -7.20
CA LEU A 55 6.67 0.11 -8.32
C LEU A 55 7.36 1.44 -8.00
N TRP A 56 6.64 2.38 -7.38
CA TRP A 56 7.19 3.66 -6.96
C TRP A 56 8.29 3.52 -5.91
N LEU A 57 8.10 2.68 -4.89
CA LEU A 57 9.14 2.38 -3.90
C LEU A 57 10.39 1.79 -4.57
N ARG A 58 10.22 0.87 -5.53
CA ARG A 58 11.35 0.33 -6.29
C ARG A 58 12.06 1.40 -7.12
N LEU A 59 11.31 2.31 -7.74
CA LEU A 59 11.89 3.44 -8.46
C LEU A 59 12.73 4.33 -7.55
N LEU A 60 12.20 4.70 -6.37
CA LEU A 60 12.96 5.48 -5.38
C LEU A 60 14.23 4.78 -4.93
N SER A 61 14.16 3.49 -4.60
CA SER A 61 15.32 2.72 -4.12
C SER A 61 16.39 2.50 -5.18
N ASN A 62 16.01 2.46 -6.46
CA ASN A 62 16.96 2.24 -7.57
C ASN A 62 17.44 3.54 -8.22
N ASN A 63 16.81 4.68 -7.92
CA ASN A 63 17.25 5.97 -8.41
C ASN A 63 18.25 6.57 -7.42
N SER A 64 19.53 6.26 -7.61
CA SER A 64 20.66 6.75 -6.79
C SER A 64 20.95 8.26 -6.96
N ALA A 65 20.02 9.03 -7.51
CA ALA A 65 20.19 10.42 -7.95
C ALA A 65 19.25 11.43 -7.25
N ILE A 66 18.78 11.14 -6.04
CA ILE A 66 18.16 12.13 -5.14
C ILE A 66 19.06 12.32 -3.93
#